data_AF-A0A378WY94-F1
#
_entry.id   AF-A0A378WY94-F1
#
_cell.length_a   1.000
_cell.length_b   1.000
_cell.length_c   1.000
_cell.angle_alpha   90.00
_cell.angle_beta   90.00
_cell.angle_gamma   90.00
#
_symmetry.space_group_name_H-M   'P 1'
#
loop_
_entity.id
_entity.type
_entity.pdbx_description
1 polymer ?
#
loop_
_entity_poly.entity_id
_entity_poly.type
_entity_poly.pdbx_seq_one_letter_code
_entity_poly.pdbx_strand_id
1 'polypeptide(L)'
;MYVDVFPGAAAGKFPLKPSEYIARNVRISPFNFEPIDRYFRDDPDLADVFCYSTDYPHVEGTKDSMNTMLAKLEPLGEEITTKFFRTNAEWLLP
;
A
#
# COMPACT_ATOMS: atom_id res chain seq x y z
N MET A 1 -26.82 -15.62 1.81
CA MET A 1 -25.78 -16.31 2.61
C MET A 1 -24.90 -15.34 3.38
N TYR A 2 -24.14 -14.42 2.77
CA TYR A 2 -23.32 -13.45 3.55
C TYR A 2 -24.15 -12.33 4.22
N VAL A 3 -25.32 -12.01 3.66
CA VAL A 3 -26.24 -10.97 4.14
C VAL A 3 -27.06 -11.39 5.37
N ASP A 4 -27.13 -12.68 5.67
CA ASP A 4 -27.99 -13.21 6.74
C ASP A 4 -27.31 -13.19 8.12
N VAL A 5 -26.00 -12.95 8.16
CA VAL A 5 -25.18 -13.00 9.39
C VAL A 5 -25.00 -11.62 10.04
N PHE A 6 -25.18 -10.53 9.28
CA PHE A 6 -24.97 -9.17 9.77
C PHE A 6 -26.21 -8.31 9.49
N PRO A 7 -27.01 -7.93 10.50
CA PRO A 7 -28.25 -7.14 10.32
C PRO A 7 -28.05 -5.74 9.71
N GLY A 8 -26.79 -5.27 9.60
CA GLY A 8 -26.41 -4.05 8.87
C GLY A 8 -26.00 -4.27 7.41
N ALA A 9 -26.08 -5.51 6.90
CA ALA A 9 -25.70 -5.89 5.53
C ALA A 9 -26.71 -5.44 4.45
N ALA A 10 -27.71 -4.64 4.82
CA ALA A 10 -28.38 -3.73 3.89
C ALA A 10 -27.48 -2.54 3.51
N ALA A 11 -26.15 -2.70 3.59
CA ALA A 11 -25.19 -1.83 2.94
C ALA A 11 -25.67 -1.67 1.49
N GLY A 12 -26.12 -0.47 1.14
CA GLY A 12 -26.57 -0.18 -0.22
C GLY A 12 -25.56 -0.71 -1.21
N LYS A 13 -26.00 -1.25 -2.35
CA LYS A 13 -25.09 -1.73 -3.39
C LYS A 13 -24.14 -0.58 -3.74
N PHE A 14 -22.91 -0.64 -3.25
CA PHE A 14 -21.92 0.36 -3.57
C PHE A 14 -21.55 0.21 -5.05
N PRO A 15 -21.34 1.32 -5.79
CA PRO A 15 -21.03 1.27 -7.21
C PRO A 15 -19.65 0.68 -7.51
N LEU A 16 -18.76 0.61 -6.51
CA LEU A 16 -17.41 0.05 -6.63
C LEU A 16 -17.24 -1.15 -5.70
N LYS A 17 -16.28 -2.01 -6.02
CA LYS A 17 -15.78 -3.06 -5.13
C LYS A 17 -15.07 -2.44 -3.92
N PRO A 18 -15.03 -3.13 -2.77
CA PRO A 18 -14.25 -2.67 -1.62
C PRO A 18 -12.78 -2.35 -1.94
N SER A 19 -12.10 -3.16 -2.77
CA SER A 19 -10.70 -2.91 -3.16
C SER A 19 -10.52 -1.62 -3.94
N GLU A 20 -11.48 -1.25 -4.80
CA GLU A 20 -11.44 0.01 -5.55
C GLU A 20 -11.59 1.22 -4.62
N TYR A 21 -12.35 1.10 -3.54
CA TYR A 21 -12.39 2.15 -2.51
C TYR A 21 -11.05 2.25 -1.75
N ILE A 22 -10.40 1.13 -1.46
CA ILE A 22 -9.08 1.13 -0.80
C ILE A 22 -8.04 1.77 -1.72
N ALA A 23 -7.91 1.30 -2.96
CA ALA A 23 -6.98 1.84 -3.96
C ALA A 23 -7.14 3.35 -4.16
N ARG A 24 -8.39 3.85 -4.13
CA ARG A 24 -8.67 5.27 -4.33
C ARG A 24 -8.39 6.15 -3.10
N ASN A 25 -8.65 5.66 -1.89
CA ASN A 25 -8.75 6.54 -0.71
C ASN A 25 -7.77 6.20 0.43
N VAL A 26 -7.00 5.12 0.33
CA VAL A 26 -6.12 4.64 1.40
C VAL A 26 -4.69 4.57 0.93
N ARG A 27 -3.76 5.04 1.78
CA ARG A 27 -2.32 4.93 1.58
C ARG A 27 -1.68 4.29 2.81
N ILE A 28 -0.83 3.30 2.60
CA ILE A 28 -0.29 2.44 3.67
C ILE A 28 1.22 2.39 3.56
N SER A 29 1.91 2.54 4.68
CA SER A 29 3.35 2.27 4.76
C SER A 29 3.60 0.87 5.33
N PRO A 30 4.17 -0.06 4.55
CA PRO A 30 4.60 -1.35 5.06
C PRO A 30 5.86 -1.20 5.94
N PHE A 31 6.10 -2.15 6.84
CA PHE A 31 7.35 -2.18 7.58
C PHE A 31 8.53 -2.53 6.67
N ASN A 32 9.69 -1.96 6.96
CA ASN A 32 10.92 -2.14 6.18
C ASN A 32 11.40 -3.61 6.06
N PHE A 33 11.06 -4.46 7.03
CA PHE A 33 11.42 -5.88 7.03
C PHE A 33 10.44 -6.76 6.22
N GLU A 34 9.28 -6.24 5.81
CA GLU A 34 8.28 -7.04 5.11
C GLU A 34 8.71 -7.44 3.68
N PRO A 35 8.24 -8.59 3.17
CA PRO A 35 8.55 -9.05 1.81
C PRO A 35 7.68 -8.34 0.76
N ILE A 36 7.82 -7.01 0.66
CA ILE A 36 6.98 -6.16 -0.21
C ILE A 36 7.10 -6.51 -1.70
N ASP A 37 8.24 -7.04 -2.11
CA ASP A 37 8.49 -7.55 -3.46
C ASP A 37 7.60 -8.75 -3.78
N ARG A 38 7.33 -9.61 -2.80
CA ARG A 38 6.36 -10.69 -2.93
C ARG A 38 4.94 -10.14 -2.96
N TYR A 39 4.60 -9.18 -2.08
CA TYR A 39 3.25 -8.63 -2.03
C TYR A 39 2.82 -8.04 -3.37
N PHE A 40 3.68 -7.25 -4.03
CA PHE A 40 3.37 -6.72 -5.36
C PHE A 40 3.24 -7.78 -6.46
N ARG A 41 3.97 -8.90 -6.33
CA ARG A 41 3.85 -10.04 -7.27
C ARG A 41 2.56 -10.82 -7.06
N ASP A 42 2.15 -10.99 -5.81
CA ASP A 42 0.93 -11.69 -5.43
C ASP A 42 -0.32 -10.82 -5.72
N ASP A 43 -0.22 -9.50 -5.53
CA ASP A 43 -1.30 -8.53 -5.76
C ASP A 43 -0.75 -7.19 -6.34
N PRO A 44 -0.82 -7.02 -7.67
CA PRO A 44 -0.41 -5.78 -8.34
C PRO A 44 -1.22 -4.54 -7.95
N ASP A 45 -2.45 -4.68 -7.45
CA ASP A 45 -3.31 -3.54 -7.10
C ASP A 45 -2.77 -2.76 -5.88
N LEU A 46 -1.84 -3.36 -5.11
CA LEU A 46 -1.12 -2.68 -4.03
C LEU A 46 -0.25 -1.52 -4.53
N ALA A 47 0.10 -1.50 -5.82
CA ALA A 47 0.92 -0.44 -6.43
C ALA A 47 0.31 0.95 -6.27
N ASP A 48 -1.01 1.04 -6.15
CA ASP A 48 -1.73 2.30 -5.96
C ASP A 48 -1.99 2.61 -4.48
N VAL A 49 -1.60 1.73 -3.54
CA VAL A 49 -1.88 1.85 -2.10
C VAL A 49 -0.62 2.11 -1.29
N PHE A 50 0.49 1.45 -1.60
CA PHE A 50 1.68 1.50 -0.75
C PHE A 50 2.50 2.77 -0.93
N CYS A 51 2.94 3.34 0.20
CA CYS A 51 3.79 4.54 0.29
C CYS A 51 5.00 4.27 1.17
N TYR A 52 6.16 4.72 0.74
CA TYR A 52 7.36 4.72 1.55
C TYR A 52 7.24 5.66 2.76
N SER A 53 7.72 5.19 3.91
CA SER A 53 7.96 6.00 5.12
C SER A 53 9.19 5.46 5.85
N THR A 54 9.95 6.34 6.48
CA THR A 54 11.19 5.99 7.20
C THR A 54 10.96 5.64 8.66
N ASP A 55 9.89 6.14 9.26
CA ASP A 55 9.70 6.19 10.72
C ASP A 55 10.90 6.84 11.46
N TYR A 56 11.54 7.83 10.83
CA TYR A 56 12.67 8.54 11.41
C TYR A 56 12.22 9.51 12.52
N PRO A 57 12.94 9.61 13.66
CA PRO A 57 14.23 9.00 13.98
C PRO A 57 14.14 7.72 14.83
N HIS A 58 13.01 7.03 14.80
CA HIS A 58 12.77 5.92 15.72
C HIS A 58 13.62 4.68 15.37
N VAL A 59 13.80 3.80 16.36
CA VAL A 59 14.68 2.63 16.25
C VAL A 59 14.12 1.57 15.31
N GLU A 60 12.79 1.43 15.27
CA GLU A 60 12.03 0.53 14.41
C GLU A 60 12.16 0.89 12.93
N GLY A 61 12.35 2.18 12.61
CA GLY A 61 12.58 2.67 11.25
C GLY A 61 13.93 2.26 10.67
N THR A 62 14.87 1.84 11.53
CA THR A 62 16.26 1.47 11.21
C THR A 62 17.06 2.57 10.50
N LYS A 63 18.32 2.29 10.15
CA LYS A 63 19.23 3.28 9.54
C LYS A 63 19.20 3.32 8.01
N ASP A 64 18.72 2.25 7.37
CA ASP A 64 18.90 2.06 5.91
C ASP A 64 17.65 1.48 5.24
N SER A 65 16.47 1.85 5.74
CA SER A 65 15.20 1.36 5.21
C SER A 65 14.98 1.74 3.74
N MET A 66 15.47 2.91 3.30
CA MET A 66 15.32 3.37 1.93
C MET A 66 16.00 2.41 0.94
N ASN A 67 17.30 2.15 1.15
CA ASN A 67 18.06 1.28 0.25
C ASN A 67 17.58 -0.18 0.34
N THR A 68 17.21 -0.64 1.54
CA THR A 68 16.66 -2.00 1.74
C THR A 68 15.36 -2.21 0.98
N MET A 69 14.44 -1.23 1.01
CA MET A 69 13.17 -1.30 0.30
C MET A 69 13.34 -1.07 -1.20
N LEU A 70 14.25 -0.18 -1.61
CA LEU A 70 14.56 0.07 -3.02
C LEU A 70 15.10 -1.20 -3.70
N ALA A 71 16.02 -1.92 -3.06
CA ALA A 71 16.58 -3.16 -3.60
C ALA A 71 15.51 -4.26 -3.83
N LYS A 72 14.40 -4.23 -3.08
CA LYS A 72 13.26 -5.13 -3.25
C LYS A 72 12.37 -4.72 -4.43
N LEU A 73 12.21 -3.42 -4.68
CA LEU A 73 11.24 -2.88 -5.64
C LEU A 73 11.84 -2.57 -7.01
N GLU A 74 13.11 -2.21 -7.10
CA GLU A 74 13.79 -1.92 -8.35
C GLU A 74 13.62 -3.04 -9.41
N PRO A 75 13.70 -4.35 -9.06
CA PRO A 75 13.45 -5.43 -10.02
C PRO A 75 12.00 -5.50 -10.55
N LEU A 76 11.04 -4.87 -9.88
CA LEU A 76 9.63 -4.83 -10.29
C LEU A 76 9.33 -3.71 -11.29
N GLY A 77 10.30 -2.81 -11.52
CA GLY A 77 10.22 -1.75 -12.52
C GLY A 77 10.08 -0.34 -11.95
N GLU A 78 10.39 0.63 -12.81
CA GLU A 78 10.43 2.05 -12.46
C GLU A 78 9.05 2.61 -12.05
N GLU A 79 7.97 2.14 -12.67
CA GLU A 79 6.62 2.62 -12.35
C GLU A 79 6.25 2.31 -10.88
N ILE A 80 6.39 1.05 -10.46
CA ILE A 80 6.07 0.61 -9.09
C ILE A 80 6.97 1.34 -8.09
N THR A 81 8.25 1.46 -8.41
CA THR A 81 9.22 2.14 -7.54
C THR A 81 8.89 3.62 -7.40
N THR A 82 8.52 4.30 -8.49
CA THR A 82 8.12 5.72 -8.49
C THR A 82 6.84 5.94 -7.71
N LYS A 83 5.84 5.07 -7.87
CA LYS A 83 4.60 5.10 -7.09
C LYS A 83 4.88 4.98 -5.61
N PHE A 84 5.65 3.97 -5.21
CA PHE A 84 5.96 3.69 -3.81
C PHE A 84 6.74 4.81 -3.13
N PHE A 85 7.81 5.32 -3.75
CA PHE A 85 8.70 6.30 -3.11
C PHE A 85 8.25 7.76 -3.26
N ARG A 86 7.31 8.05 -4.17
CA ARG A 86 6.96 9.44 -4.49
C ARG A 86 5.47 9.63 -4.73
N THR A 87 4.96 9.17 -5.87
CA THR A 87 3.69 9.71 -6.39
C THR A 87 2.48 9.28 -5.58
N ASN A 88 2.52 8.15 -4.87
CA ASN A 88 1.42 7.77 -3.98
C ASN A 88 1.30 8.69 -2.75
N ALA A 89 2.42 9.22 -2.24
CA ALA A 89 2.44 10.12 -1.10
C ALA A 89 1.96 11.54 -1.44
N GLU A 90 2.07 11.95 -2.72
CA GLU A 90 1.56 13.24 -3.22
C GLU A 90 0.03 13.37 -3.04
N TRP A 91 -0.69 12.27 -2.82
CA TRP A 91 -2.14 12.29 -2.51
C TRP A 91 -2.44 12.73 -1.08
N LEU A 92 -1.46 12.65 -0.17
CA LEU A 92 -1.65 12.89 1.26
C LEU A 92 -1.25 14.30 1.69
N LEU A 93 -0.42 14.96 0.89
CA LEU A 93 0.18 16.25 1.21
C LEU A 93 -0.33 17.32 0.23
N PRO A 94 -0.51 18.57 0.69
CA PRO A 94 -1.01 19.67 -0.13
C PRO A 94 -0.05 20.10 -1.24
#